data_AF-A0A8C3A7P2-F1
#
_entry.id   AF-A0A8C3A7P2-F1
#
_cell.length_a   1.000
_cell.length_b   1.000
_cell.length_c   1.000
_cell.angle_alpha   90.00
_cell.angle_beta   90.00
_cell.angle_gamma   90.00
#
_symmetry.space_group_name_H-M   'P 1'
#
loop_
_entity.id
_entity.type
_entity.pdbx_description
1 polymer ?
#
loop_
_entity_poly.entity_id
_entity_poly.type
_entity_poly.pdbx_seq_one_letter_code
_entity_poly.pdbx_strand_id
1 'polypeptide(L)'
;MCQSEATLGLESPDLLVREAFLMAHDYIDYVTSGGADGSMGPAPTACAAALRHAGDELLTRFPIFFRRWPRVFQDVTENTACPTLVSILDEHFFAPVPGGRRRDLAWSAVLSVYVLAGQMALHCHERDMVVVLPQLKECVGAYVERVICPEIQDKGGWSGFVSRFGEKQDLEGQLKKGCYWTLLALAICILTYFLWKRMA
;
A
#
# COMPACT_ATOMS: atom_id res chain seq x y z
N MET A 1 -4.18 -2.65 31.13
CA MET A 1 -5.46 -2.05 30.68
C MET A 1 -5.39 -1.60 29.22
N CYS A 2 -4.82 -2.39 28.30
CA CYS A 2 -4.44 -1.91 26.95
C CYS A 2 -5.20 -2.58 25.79
N GLN A 3 -6.30 -3.31 26.07
CA GLN A 3 -7.09 -3.97 25.03
C GLN A 3 -8.26 -3.10 24.51
N SER A 4 -8.60 -2.00 25.18
CA SER A 4 -9.81 -1.22 24.87
C SER A 4 -9.58 -0.06 23.88
N GLU A 5 -8.34 0.32 23.59
CA GLU A 5 -8.00 1.38 22.63
C GLU A 5 -7.76 0.84 21.21
N ALA A 6 -7.61 -0.47 21.04
CA ALA A 6 -7.18 -1.11 19.79
C ALA A 6 -8.24 -1.15 18.67
N THR A 7 -9.43 -0.57 18.87
CA THR A 7 -10.51 -0.51 17.88
C THR A 7 -11.03 0.91 17.63
N LEU A 8 -10.47 1.92 18.30
CA LEU A 8 -11.07 3.26 18.36
C LEU A 8 -11.15 3.93 16.98
N GLY A 9 -10.13 3.75 16.14
CA GLY A 9 -10.13 4.30 14.79
C GLY A 9 -10.97 3.51 13.78
N LEU A 10 -11.05 2.19 13.93
CA LEU A 10 -11.85 1.31 13.05
C LEU A 10 -13.36 1.49 13.23
N GLU A 11 -13.78 1.92 14.42
CA GLU A 11 -15.17 2.23 14.78
C GLU A 11 -15.52 3.71 14.60
N SER A 12 -14.60 4.52 14.06
CA SER A 12 -14.83 5.95 13.83
C SER A 12 -16.02 6.19 12.87
N PRO A 13 -16.90 7.17 13.17
CA PRO A 13 -17.98 7.55 12.26
C PRO A 13 -17.47 8.25 10.99
N ASP A 14 -16.24 8.77 11.01
CA ASP A 14 -15.60 9.38 9.85
C ASP A 14 -15.01 8.29 8.95
N LEU A 15 -15.54 8.19 7.73
CA LEU A 15 -15.11 7.22 6.72
C LEU A 15 -13.65 7.41 6.31
N LEU A 16 -13.12 8.65 6.32
CA LEU A 16 -11.71 8.90 5.97
C LEU A 16 -10.77 8.34 7.04
N VAL A 17 -11.13 8.54 8.31
CA VAL A 17 -10.39 8.03 9.45
C VAL A 17 -10.48 6.51 9.47
N ARG A 18 -11.69 5.97 9.36
CA ARG A 18 -11.89 4.51 9.33
C ARG A 18 -11.08 3.83 8.23
N GLU A 19 -11.07 4.39 7.03
CA GLU A 19 -10.27 3.87 5.92
C GLU A 19 -8.76 3.96 6.22
N ALA A 20 -8.29 5.03 6.87
CA ALA A 20 -6.89 5.20 7.26
C ALA A 20 -6.42 4.07 8.20
N PHE A 21 -7.23 3.75 9.20
CA PHE A 21 -6.96 2.64 10.13
C PHE A 21 -7.08 1.29 9.43
N LEU A 22 -8.10 1.08 8.60
CA LEU A 22 -8.24 -0.17 7.82
C LEU A 22 -7.02 -0.42 6.94
N MET A 23 -6.52 0.59 6.23
CA MET A 23 -5.30 0.49 5.43
C MET A 23 -4.07 0.17 6.30
N ALA A 24 -3.95 0.75 7.50
CA ALA A 24 -2.83 0.50 8.41
C ALA A 24 -2.84 -0.94 8.92
N HIS A 25 -4.00 -1.40 9.38
CA HIS A 25 -4.22 -2.77 9.85
C HIS A 25 -3.92 -3.78 8.74
N ASP A 26 -4.56 -3.58 7.59
CA ASP A 26 -4.44 -4.47 6.44
C ASP A 26 -3.00 -4.58 5.94
N TYR A 27 -2.33 -3.44 5.73
CA TYR A 27 -1.00 -3.44 5.13
C TYR A 27 0.06 -4.01 6.07
N ILE A 28 -0.04 -3.74 7.38
CA ILE A 28 0.87 -4.36 8.36
C ILE A 28 0.70 -5.87 8.35
N ASP A 29 -0.54 -6.37 8.42
CA ASP A 29 -0.81 -7.81 8.38
C ASP A 29 -0.33 -8.44 7.08
N TYR A 30 -0.53 -7.75 5.95
CA TYR A 30 -0.07 -8.18 4.64
C TYR A 30 1.44 -8.39 4.59
N VAL A 31 2.21 -7.38 4.99
CA VAL A 31 3.68 -7.45 4.94
C VAL A 31 4.20 -8.51 5.90
N THR A 32 3.65 -8.61 7.12
CA THR A 32 4.10 -9.63 8.09
C THR A 32 3.68 -11.05 7.73
N SER A 33 2.67 -11.23 6.86
CA SER A 33 2.23 -12.53 6.36
C SER A 33 2.95 -12.99 5.08
N GLY A 34 4.01 -12.29 4.67
CA GLY A 34 4.82 -12.62 3.48
C GLY A 34 4.58 -11.73 2.27
N GLY A 35 3.75 -10.68 2.37
CA GLY A 35 3.49 -9.74 1.28
C GLY A 35 2.91 -10.45 0.04
N ALA A 36 3.45 -10.15 -1.13
CA ALA A 36 2.99 -10.70 -2.42
C ALA A 36 3.10 -12.22 -2.51
N ASP A 37 4.07 -12.82 -1.81
CA ASP A 37 4.28 -14.27 -1.74
C ASP A 37 3.54 -14.93 -0.57
N GLY A 38 2.80 -14.13 0.22
CA GLY A 38 2.09 -14.54 1.42
C GLY A 38 0.76 -15.25 1.15
N SER A 39 0.14 -15.73 2.23
CA SER A 39 -1.16 -16.44 2.18
C SER A 39 -2.37 -15.54 2.48
N MET A 40 -2.20 -14.22 2.45
CA MET A 40 -3.29 -13.30 2.83
C MET A 40 -4.36 -13.26 1.74
N GLY A 41 -5.63 -13.19 2.17
CA GLY A 41 -6.77 -13.05 1.27
C GLY A 41 -6.80 -11.72 0.50
N PRO A 42 -7.81 -11.52 -0.35
CA PRO A 42 -7.98 -10.27 -1.09
C PRO A 42 -8.08 -9.08 -0.13
N ALA A 43 -7.61 -7.91 -0.58
CA ALA A 43 -7.66 -6.70 0.23
C ALA A 43 -9.11 -6.29 0.52
N PRO A 44 -9.40 -5.77 1.73
CA PRO A 44 -10.76 -5.44 2.17
C PRO A 44 -11.37 -4.25 1.42
N THR A 45 -10.54 -3.36 0.89
CA THR A 45 -10.97 -2.15 0.18
C THR A 45 -10.08 -1.87 -1.04
N ALA A 46 -10.56 -1.00 -1.94
CA ALA A 46 -9.78 -0.57 -3.09
C ALA A 46 -8.53 0.24 -2.68
N CYS A 47 -8.58 0.99 -1.59
CA CYS A 47 -7.41 1.73 -1.09
C CYS A 47 -6.37 0.79 -0.51
N ALA A 48 -6.81 -0.23 0.25
CA ALA A 48 -5.94 -1.29 0.74
C ALA A 48 -5.29 -2.07 -0.42
N ALA A 49 -6.07 -2.43 -1.44
CA ALA A 49 -5.55 -3.07 -2.66
C ALA A 49 -4.49 -2.20 -3.37
N ALA A 50 -4.79 -0.92 -3.56
CA ALA A 50 -3.86 0.05 -4.15
C ALA A 50 -2.59 0.21 -3.32
N LEU A 51 -2.70 0.20 -1.99
CA LEU A 51 -1.58 0.30 -1.08
C LEU A 51 -0.68 -0.95 -1.15
N ARG A 52 -1.25 -2.16 -1.13
CA ARG A 52 -0.48 -3.40 -1.30
C ARG A 52 0.28 -3.37 -2.62
N HIS A 53 -0.42 -3.13 -3.73
CA HIS A 53 0.16 -3.07 -5.07
C HIS A 53 1.31 -2.05 -5.17
N ALA A 54 1.07 -0.79 -4.76
CA ALA A 54 2.08 0.25 -4.86
C ALA A 54 3.24 0.07 -3.86
N GLY A 55 2.97 -0.52 -2.69
CA GLY A 55 4.00 -0.90 -1.73
C GLY A 55 4.94 -1.95 -2.31
N ASP A 56 4.40 -3.02 -2.89
CA ASP A 56 5.20 -4.08 -3.52
C ASP A 56 5.99 -3.56 -4.73
N GLU A 57 5.36 -2.73 -5.57
CA GLU A 57 6.05 -2.10 -6.70
C GLU A 57 7.22 -1.25 -6.20
N LEU A 58 7.01 -0.44 -5.15
CA LEU A 58 8.06 0.42 -4.58
C LEU A 58 9.23 -0.40 -4.02
N LEU A 59 8.93 -1.45 -3.24
CA LEU A 59 9.93 -2.32 -2.63
C LEU A 59 10.73 -3.09 -3.70
N THR A 60 10.04 -3.60 -4.72
CA THR A 60 10.64 -4.36 -5.82
C THR A 60 11.50 -3.49 -6.73
N ARG A 61 11.05 -2.26 -7.01
CA ARG A 61 11.72 -1.35 -7.93
C ARG A 61 12.91 -0.63 -7.31
N PHE A 62 12.90 -0.43 -6.00
CA PHE A 62 13.95 0.30 -5.30
C PHE A 62 14.56 -0.44 -4.09
N PRO A 63 15.03 -1.69 -4.26
CA PRO A 63 15.47 -2.54 -3.16
C PRO A 63 16.67 -1.95 -2.37
N ILE A 64 17.46 -1.08 -2.99
CA ILE A 64 18.66 -0.49 -2.39
C ILE A 64 18.32 0.42 -1.21
N PHE A 65 17.24 1.21 -1.28
CA PHE A 65 16.82 2.04 -0.15
C PHE A 65 16.37 1.17 1.01
N PHE A 66 15.60 0.11 0.71
CA PHE A 66 15.01 -0.78 1.71
C PHE A 66 16.05 -1.63 2.46
N ARG A 67 17.16 -1.99 1.82
CA ARG A 67 18.28 -2.71 2.46
C ARG A 67 18.94 -1.99 3.63
N ARG A 68 18.79 -0.67 3.76
CA ARG A 68 19.37 0.10 4.87
C ARG A 68 18.47 0.15 6.12
N TRP A 69 17.18 -0.11 5.98
CA TRP A 69 16.21 0.03 7.07
C TRP A 69 16.46 -0.87 8.27
N PRO A 70 16.91 -2.14 8.14
CA PRO A 70 17.26 -2.94 9.30
C PRO A 70 18.35 -2.32 10.19
N ARG A 71 19.20 -1.46 9.63
CA ARG A 71 20.19 -0.69 10.40
C ARG A 71 19.56 0.53 11.07
N VAL A 72 18.64 1.19 10.38
CA VAL A 72 17.89 2.34 10.95
C VAL A 72 17.04 1.90 12.14
N PHE A 73 16.46 0.69 12.07
CA PHE A 73 15.62 0.13 13.13
C PHE A 73 16.40 -0.68 14.16
N GLN A 74 17.73 -0.71 14.10
CA GLN A 74 18.52 -1.63 14.91
C GLN A 74 18.28 -1.49 16.42
N ASP A 75 18.05 -0.25 16.89
CA ASP A 75 17.81 0.10 18.29
C ASP A 75 16.32 0.18 18.65
N VAL A 76 15.43 -0.24 17.74
CA VAL A 76 13.98 -0.29 18.00
C VAL A 76 13.68 -1.46 18.93
N THR A 77 12.92 -1.16 19.98
CA THR A 77 12.40 -2.09 20.98
C THR A 77 10.89 -2.01 21.01
N GLU A 78 10.24 -2.93 21.73
CA GLU A 78 8.79 -2.97 21.83
C GLU A 78 8.17 -1.66 22.31
N ASN A 79 8.84 -0.98 23.23
CA ASN A 79 8.36 0.29 23.80
C ASN A 79 8.74 1.51 22.96
N THR A 80 9.66 1.37 22.01
CA THR A 80 10.20 2.50 21.22
C THR A 80 9.76 2.49 19.75
N ALA A 81 9.14 1.42 19.25
CA ALA A 81 8.74 1.33 17.84
C ALA A 81 7.81 2.46 17.38
N CYS A 82 6.68 2.67 18.07
CA CYS A 82 5.75 3.75 17.78
C CYS A 82 6.41 5.15 17.83
N PRO A 83 7.08 5.57 18.93
CA PRO A 83 7.69 6.90 18.98
C PRO A 83 8.82 7.08 17.97
N THR A 84 9.63 6.05 17.69
CA THR A 84 10.66 6.11 16.65
C THR A 84 10.04 6.30 15.26
N LEU A 85 8.97 5.58 14.93
CA LEU A 85 8.25 5.75 13.68
C LEU A 85 7.72 7.17 13.52
N VAL A 86 7.00 7.67 14.51
CA VAL A 86 6.42 9.02 14.48
C VAL A 86 7.53 10.07 14.32
N SER A 87 8.65 9.91 15.01
CA SER A 87 9.80 10.81 14.84
C SER A 87 10.35 10.83 13.41
N ILE A 88 10.49 9.67 12.76
CA ILE A 88 10.97 9.58 11.38
C ILE A 88 9.95 10.20 10.42
N LEU A 89 8.66 9.95 10.64
CA LEU A 89 7.58 10.52 9.83
C LEU A 89 7.51 12.04 9.98
N ASP A 90 7.61 12.55 11.19
CA ASP A 90 7.57 14.00 11.43
C ASP A 90 8.77 14.70 10.79
N GLU A 91 9.96 14.11 10.82
CA GLU A 91 11.10 14.62 10.08
C GLU A 91 10.85 14.63 8.57
N HIS A 92 10.21 13.58 8.02
CA HIS A 92 9.89 13.49 6.59
C HIS A 92 8.84 14.51 6.12
N PHE A 93 7.75 14.66 6.89
CA PHE A 93 6.60 15.51 6.53
C PHE A 93 6.77 16.97 6.92
N PHE A 94 7.45 17.25 8.04
CA PHE A 94 7.60 18.60 8.59
C PHE A 94 9.02 19.16 8.47
N ALA A 95 9.90 18.52 7.68
CA ALA A 95 11.21 19.07 7.35
C ALA A 95 11.10 20.56 6.97
N PRO A 96 11.83 21.48 7.64
CA PRO A 96 11.74 22.91 7.38
C PRO A 96 12.11 23.23 5.94
N VAL A 97 11.15 23.71 5.16
CA VAL A 97 11.43 24.21 3.80
C VAL A 97 11.89 25.66 3.91
N PRO A 98 13.03 26.04 3.32
CA PRO A 98 13.45 27.43 3.25
C PRO A 98 12.34 28.25 2.58
N GLY A 99 11.74 29.20 3.32
CA GLY A 99 10.67 30.06 2.83
C GLY A 99 9.26 29.80 3.39
N GLY A 100 9.09 28.90 4.36
CA GLY A 100 7.87 28.82 5.18
C GLY A 100 6.60 28.36 4.48
N ARG A 101 6.68 27.93 3.21
CA ARG A 101 5.54 27.39 2.46
C ARG A 101 5.34 25.91 2.83
N ARG A 102 4.16 25.56 3.34
CA ARG A 102 3.74 24.15 3.50
C ARG A 102 3.82 23.47 2.13
N ARG A 103 4.46 22.30 2.06
CA ARG A 103 4.42 21.45 0.86
C ARG A 103 3.02 20.90 0.70
N ASP A 104 2.49 20.93 -0.52
CA ASP A 104 1.27 20.20 -0.83
C ASP A 104 1.49 18.71 -0.53
N LEU A 105 0.54 18.11 0.18
CA LEU A 105 0.58 16.68 0.48
C LEU A 105 0.56 15.87 -0.82
N ALA A 106 1.70 15.24 -1.13
CA ALA A 106 1.81 14.32 -2.26
C ALA A 106 1.35 12.91 -1.86
N TRP A 107 0.60 12.23 -2.73
CA TRP A 107 0.17 10.86 -2.49
C TRP A 107 1.34 9.88 -2.28
N SER A 108 2.51 10.15 -2.88
CA SER A 108 3.73 9.37 -2.63
C SER A 108 4.26 9.51 -1.20
N ALA A 109 4.06 10.66 -0.56
CA ALA A 109 4.39 10.84 0.85
C ALA A 109 3.46 9.97 1.71
N VAL A 110 2.15 9.97 1.41
CA VAL A 110 1.17 9.10 2.07
C VAL A 110 1.54 7.62 1.92
N LEU A 111 1.89 7.17 0.70
CA LEU A 111 2.38 5.81 0.46
C LEU A 111 3.61 5.49 1.34
N SER A 112 4.54 6.43 1.46
CA SER A 112 5.78 6.24 2.22
C SER A 112 5.53 6.01 3.71
N VAL A 113 4.48 6.61 4.29
CA VAL A 113 4.07 6.38 5.69
C VAL A 113 3.77 4.90 5.93
N TYR A 114 2.89 4.34 5.10
CA TYR A 114 2.44 2.96 5.24
C TYR A 114 3.57 1.97 4.93
N VAL A 115 4.34 2.21 3.87
CA VAL A 115 5.48 1.34 3.51
C VAL A 115 6.51 1.32 4.63
N LEU A 116 6.87 2.49 5.17
CA LEU A 116 7.78 2.60 6.31
C LEU A 116 7.25 1.83 7.52
N ALA A 117 5.99 2.05 7.89
CA ALA A 117 5.37 1.33 8.99
C ALA A 117 5.38 -0.19 8.78
N GLY A 118 5.08 -0.66 7.56
CA GLY A 118 5.14 -2.07 7.19
C GLY A 118 6.55 -2.66 7.32
N GLN A 119 7.59 -1.92 6.90
CA GLN A 119 8.98 -2.37 7.04
C GLN A 119 9.41 -2.45 8.51
N MET A 120 8.97 -1.50 9.35
CA MET A 120 9.24 -1.55 10.78
C MET A 120 8.47 -2.68 11.47
N ALA A 121 7.22 -2.92 11.07
CA ALA A 121 6.42 -4.05 11.55
C ALA A 121 7.07 -5.39 11.18
N LEU A 122 7.55 -5.54 9.94
CA LEU A 122 8.31 -6.72 9.50
C LEU A 122 9.58 -6.91 10.33
N HIS A 123 10.33 -5.84 10.57
CA HIS A 123 11.53 -5.88 11.41
C HIS A 123 11.22 -6.33 12.85
N CYS A 124 10.10 -5.87 13.41
CA CYS A 124 9.66 -6.30 14.74
C CYS A 124 9.23 -7.77 14.72
N HIS A 125 8.51 -8.19 13.69
CA HIS A 125 8.06 -9.58 13.54
C HIS A 125 9.23 -10.55 13.41
N GLU A 126 10.25 -10.23 12.62
CA GLU A 126 11.47 -11.05 12.45
C GLU A 126 12.32 -11.16 13.73
N ARG A 127 12.12 -10.26 14.70
CA ARG A 127 12.79 -10.26 16.01
C ARG A 127 11.91 -10.77 17.15
N ASP A 128 10.82 -11.48 16.82
CA ASP A 128 9.84 -12.02 17.77
C ASP A 128 9.10 -10.95 18.62
N MET A 129 9.15 -9.67 18.23
CA MET A 129 8.47 -8.56 18.89
C MET A 129 7.02 -8.41 18.40
N VAL A 130 6.28 -9.52 18.33
CA VAL A 130 4.94 -9.57 17.70
C VAL A 130 3.89 -8.77 18.48
N VAL A 131 4.10 -8.58 19.79
CA VAL A 131 3.23 -7.79 20.67
C VAL A 131 3.10 -6.32 20.27
N VAL A 132 4.05 -5.84 19.46
CA VAL A 132 4.13 -4.45 18.99
C VAL A 132 3.23 -4.19 17.79
N LEU A 133 2.89 -5.23 17.01
CA LEU A 133 2.15 -5.08 15.76
C LEU A 133 0.79 -4.38 15.95
N PRO A 134 -0.05 -4.74 16.95
CA PRO A 134 -1.30 -4.01 17.18
C PRO A 134 -1.07 -2.53 17.52
N GLN A 135 -0.03 -2.22 18.29
CA GLN A 135 0.30 -0.85 18.66
C GLN A 135 0.75 -0.02 17.44
N LEU A 136 1.48 -0.64 16.51
CA LEU A 136 1.88 0.01 15.26
C LEU A 136 0.69 0.32 14.37
N LYS A 137 -0.26 -0.60 14.26
CA LYS A 137 -1.49 -0.38 13.46
C LYS A 137 -2.26 0.85 13.96
N GLU A 138 -2.45 0.94 15.27
CA GLU A 138 -3.11 2.10 15.89
C GLU A 138 -2.29 3.38 15.76
N CYS A 139 -0.98 3.31 16.02
CA CYS A 139 -0.08 4.46 15.93
C CYS A 139 -0.07 5.07 14.52
N VAL A 140 -0.03 4.23 13.49
CA VAL A 140 -0.06 4.66 12.09
C VAL A 140 -1.43 5.22 11.72
N GLY A 141 -2.51 4.54 12.11
CA GLY A 141 -3.87 5.04 11.90
C GLY A 141 -4.07 6.43 12.50
N ALA A 142 -3.70 6.61 13.77
CA ALA A 142 -3.78 7.89 14.48
C ALA A 142 -2.89 8.97 13.86
N TYR A 143 -1.71 8.59 13.35
CA TYR A 143 -0.85 9.54 12.63
C TYR A 143 -1.50 10.05 11.35
N VAL A 144 -2.05 9.13 10.55
CA VAL A 144 -2.73 9.45 9.29
C VAL A 144 -3.98 10.27 9.54
N GLU A 145 -4.78 9.92 10.56
CA GLU A 145 -5.92 10.71 11.02
C GLU A 145 -5.52 12.14 11.34
N ARG A 146 -4.44 12.34 12.09
CA ARG A 146 -4.02 13.67 12.53
C ARG A 146 -3.39 14.51 11.41
N VAL A 147 -2.61 13.89 10.53
CA VAL A 147 -1.74 14.61 9.58
C VAL A 147 -2.28 14.61 8.15
N ILE A 148 -2.89 13.50 7.73
CA ILE A 148 -3.27 13.26 6.33
C ILE A 148 -4.76 13.49 6.10
N CYS A 149 -5.63 12.98 6.97
CA CYS A 149 -7.08 13.12 6.80
C CYS A 149 -7.52 14.59 6.60
N PRO A 150 -7.02 15.58 7.36
CA PRO A 150 -7.37 16.99 7.16
C PRO A 150 -6.95 17.53 5.77
N GLU A 151 -5.82 17.06 5.23
CA GLU A 151 -5.27 17.52 3.96
C GLU A 151 -5.98 16.90 2.74
N ILE A 152 -6.56 15.71 2.90
CA ILE A 152 -7.26 15.00 1.82
C ILE A 152 -8.77 15.18 1.85
N GLN A 153 -9.35 15.65 2.96
CA GLN A 153 -10.78 15.88 3.11
C GLN A 153 -11.31 16.79 1.99
N ASP A 154 -10.61 17.88 1.71
CA ASP A 154 -10.95 18.84 0.66
C ASP A 154 -10.54 18.38 -0.75
N LYS A 155 -9.81 17.26 -0.87
CA LYS A 155 -9.29 16.71 -2.14
C LYS A 155 -10.06 15.46 -2.63
N GLY A 156 -11.26 15.23 -2.10
CA GLY A 156 -12.09 14.08 -2.46
C GLY A 156 -11.66 12.76 -1.77
N GLY A 157 -10.94 12.87 -0.65
CA GLY A 157 -10.55 11.74 0.18
C GLY A 157 -9.59 10.77 -0.49
N TRP A 158 -9.70 9.50 -0.13
CA TRP A 158 -8.82 8.42 -0.61
C TRP A 158 -8.96 8.06 -2.09
N SER A 159 -9.96 8.61 -2.79
CA SER A 159 -10.17 8.35 -4.23
C SER A 159 -8.97 8.75 -5.09
N GLY A 160 -8.28 9.85 -4.74
CA GLY A 160 -7.07 10.29 -5.41
C GLY A 160 -5.90 9.31 -5.25
N PHE A 161 -5.80 8.68 -4.08
CA PHE A 161 -4.81 7.64 -3.81
C PHE A 161 -5.05 6.41 -4.70
N VAL A 162 -6.29 5.92 -4.76
CA VAL A 162 -6.67 4.77 -5.61
C VAL A 162 -6.44 5.08 -7.09
N SER A 163 -6.81 6.27 -7.57
CA SER A 163 -6.57 6.68 -8.95
C SER A 163 -5.08 6.69 -9.31
N ARG A 164 -4.22 7.05 -8.34
CA ARG A 164 -2.78 7.18 -8.55
C ARG A 164 -2.02 5.86 -8.45
N PHE A 165 -2.44 4.97 -7.56
CA PHE A 165 -1.68 3.78 -7.14
C PHE A 165 -2.43 2.46 -7.29
N GLY A 166 -3.73 2.50 -7.52
CA GLY A 166 -4.51 1.32 -7.83
C GLY A 166 -3.96 0.60 -9.05
N GLU A 167 -4.06 -0.72 -9.03
CA GLU A 167 -3.71 -1.54 -10.18
C GLU A 167 -4.54 -1.07 -11.37
N LYS A 168 -3.87 -0.45 -12.35
CA LYS A 168 -4.53 -0.09 -13.60
C LYS A 168 -4.82 -1.40 -14.28
N GLN A 169 -6.10 -1.76 -14.39
CA GLN A 169 -6.51 -2.89 -15.21
C GLN A 169 -5.76 -2.79 -16.53
N ASP A 170 -4.99 -3.83 -16.85
CA ASP A 170 -4.17 -3.90 -18.05
C ASP A 170 -5.09 -3.96 -19.28
N LEU A 171 -5.68 -2.81 -19.60
CA LEU A 171 -6.56 -2.61 -20.74
C LEU A 171 -5.79 -2.96 -22.02
N GLU A 172 -4.49 -2.67 -22.04
CA GLU A 172 -3.59 -3.09 -23.11
C GLU A 172 -3.42 -4.60 -23.18
N GLY A 173 -3.29 -5.30 -22.04
CA GLY A 173 -3.27 -6.76 -21.97
C GLY A 173 -4.57 -7.41 -22.44
N GLN A 174 -5.71 -6.86 -22.03
CA GLN A 174 -7.05 -7.28 -22.49
C GLN A 174 -7.20 -7.07 -24.01
N LEU A 175 -6.80 -5.91 -24.52
CA LEU A 175 -6.84 -5.59 -25.95
C LEU A 175 -5.88 -6.46 -26.76
N LYS A 176 -4.66 -6.69 -26.27
CA LYS A 176 -3.68 -7.60 -26.89
C LYS A 176 -4.23 -9.02 -26.94
N LYS A 177 -4.80 -9.52 -25.84
CA LYS A 177 -5.42 -10.85 -25.78
C LYS A 177 -6.58 -10.95 -26.77
N GLY A 178 -7.46 -9.95 -26.82
CA GLY A 178 -8.54 -9.86 -27.81
C GLY A 178 -8.04 -9.88 -29.26
N CYS A 179 -7.00 -9.10 -29.57
CA CYS A 179 -6.39 -9.05 -30.91
C CYS A 179 -5.74 -10.39 -31.30
N TYR A 180 -5.09 -11.07 -30.35
CA TYR A 180 -4.55 -12.41 -30.57
C TYR A 180 -5.64 -13.42 -30.92
N TRP A 181 -6.78 -13.41 -30.21
CA TRP A 181 -7.90 -14.31 -30.51
C TRP A 181 -8.53 -14.04 -31.87
N THR A 182 -8.67 -12.78 -32.28
CA THR A 182 -9.22 -12.45 -33.60
C THR A 182 -8.29 -12.85 -34.74
N LEU A 183 -6.98 -12.63 -34.58
CA LEU A 183 -5.97 -13.08 -35.55
C LEU A 183 -5.93 -14.61 -35.68
N LEU A 184 -6.02 -15.33 -34.55
CA LEU A 184 -6.07 -16.79 -34.55
C LEU A 184 -7.31 -17.31 -35.29
N ALA A 185 -8.49 -16.73 -35.01
CA ALA A 185 -9.74 -17.11 -35.67
C ALA A 185 -9.68 -16.86 -37.18
N LEU A 186 -9.14 -15.71 -37.61
CA LEU A 186 -8.95 -15.41 -39.03
C LEU A 186 -7.99 -16.39 -39.71
N ALA A 187 -6.87 -16.74 -39.06
CA ALA A 187 -5.93 -17.71 -39.59
C ALA A 187 -6.59 -19.10 -39.77
N ILE A 188 -7.38 -19.54 -38.79
CA ILE A 188 -8.14 -20.80 -38.87
C ILE A 188 -9.13 -20.75 -40.03
N CYS A 189 -9.91 -19.67 -40.17
CA CYS A 189 -10.87 -19.49 -41.27
C CYS A 189 -10.20 -19.50 -42.65
N ILE A 190 -9.02 -18.86 -42.77
CA ILE A 190 -8.25 -18.86 -44.02
C ILE A 190 -7.77 -20.28 -44.33
N LEU A 191 -7.21 -20.99 -43.35
CA LEU A 191 -6.73 -22.36 -43.52
C LEU A 191 -7.85 -23.34 -43.90
N THR A 192 -9.02 -23.25 -43.25
CA THR A 192 -10.18 -24.09 -43.59
C THR A 192 -10.70 -23.79 -44.99
N TYR A 193 -10.75 -22.52 -45.40
CA TYR A 193 -11.11 -22.14 -46.77
C TYR A 193 -10.13 -22.68 -47.81
N PHE A 194 -8.81 -22.58 -47.56
CA PHE A 194 -7.80 -23.14 -48.44
C PHE A 194 -7.89 -24.66 -48.56
N LEU A 195 -8.14 -25.36 -47.45
CA LEU A 195 -8.34 -26.82 -47.47
C LEU A 195 -9.60 -27.22 -48.23
N TRP A 196 -10.71 -26.50 -48.05
CA TRP A 196 -11.94 -26.72 -48.82
C TRP A 196 -11.68 -26.54 -50.32
N LYS A 197 -11.08 -25.41 -50.71
CA LYS A 197 -10.81 -25.08 -52.11
C LYS A 197 -9.85 -26.07 -52.78
N ARG A 198 -8.98 -26.74 -52.01
CA ARG A 198 -8.06 -27.75 -52.54
C ARG A 198 -8.71 -29.14 -52.69
N MET A 199 -9.80 -29.40 -51.96
CA MET A 199 -10.55 -30.66 -51.98
C MET A 199 -11.71 -30.66 -53.00
N ALA A 200 -12.15 -29.48 -53.43
CA ALA A 200 -13.13 -29.28 -54.51
C ALA A 200 -12.43 -29.11 -55.86
#